data_AF-A0A2V6JXR0-F1
#
_entry.id   AF-A0A2V6JXR0-F1
#
_cell.length_a   1.000
_cell.length_b   1.000
_cell.length_c   1.000
_cell.angle_alpha   90.00
_cell.angle_beta   90.00
_cell.angle_gamma   90.00
#
_symmetry.space_group_name_H-M   'P 1'
#
loop_
_entity.id
_entity.type
_entity.pdbx_description
1 polymer ?
#
loop_
_entity_poly.entity_id
_entity_poly.type
_entity_poly.pdbx_seq_one_letter_code
_entity_poly.pdbx_strand_id
1 'polypeptide(L)'
;MNSYTHPLTSEQAEKLRALLRERGFTFAPKPYTIFFAQKEKLSVAVYQKGPKILVQGRGVEDFVKFVLESEIFGEARLGYEEVHSPEMFEPHFGVDESGKGDFFGPLVIAGVFIDGKSARQLLDLGVQDSKRIGSDAKIHALAKEIRRIARQGTDVVAIGPARYNELYKKF
;
A
#
# COMPACT_ATOMS: atom_id res chain seq x y z
N MET A 1 4.12 -1.62 9.69
CA MET A 1 4.88 -1.53 8.41
C MET A 1 6.26 -2.19 8.56
N ASN A 2 6.67 -3.10 7.66
CA ASN A 2 7.95 -3.84 7.81
C ASN A 2 9.08 -3.33 6.90
N SER A 3 8.73 -2.63 5.82
CA SER A 3 9.67 -1.97 4.93
C SER A 3 9.03 -0.75 4.26
N TYR A 4 9.86 0.22 3.90
CA TYR A 4 9.49 1.41 3.15
C TYR A 4 10.49 1.66 2.04
N THR A 5 10.04 2.12 0.87
CA THR A 5 10.93 2.56 -0.20
C THR A 5 10.46 3.84 -0.85
N HIS A 6 11.39 4.72 -1.20
CA HIS A 6 11.08 5.97 -1.87
C HIS A 6 12.26 6.44 -2.74
N PRO A 7 12.04 7.06 -3.91
CA PRO A 7 13.11 7.75 -4.63
C PRO A 7 13.64 8.96 -3.83
N LEU A 8 14.92 9.23 -3.88
CA LEU A 8 15.58 10.39 -3.29
C LEU A 8 16.26 11.20 -4.40
N THR A 9 16.36 12.50 -4.20
CA THR A 9 17.35 13.30 -4.94
C THR A 9 18.75 13.04 -4.37
N SER A 10 19.80 13.36 -5.14
CA SER A 10 21.18 13.26 -4.65
C SER A 10 21.41 14.12 -3.40
N GLU A 11 20.79 15.30 -3.34
CA GLU A 11 20.85 16.20 -2.19
C GLU A 11 20.19 15.59 -0.94
N GLN A 12 19.01 14.99 -1.10
CA GLN A 12 18.33 14.27 -0.02
C GLN A 12 19.14 13.07 0.48
N ALA A 13 19.80 12.34 -0.43
CA ALA A 13 20.66 11.22 -0.08
C ALA A 13 21.87 11.65 0.77
N GLU A 14 22.53 12.76 0.42
CA GLU A 14 23.65 13.30 1.20
C GLU A 14 23.18 13.85 2.55
N LYS A 15 22.05 14.59 2.59
CA LYS A 15 21.45 15.06 3.84
C LYS A 15 21.11 13.90 4.78
N LEU A 16 20.49 12.85 4.25
CA LEU A 16 20.18 11.63 5.01
C LEU A 16 21.45 10.94 5.52
N ARG A 17 22.51 10.88 4.70
CA ARG A 17 23.77 10.27 5.11
C ARG A 17 24.40 11.00 6.31
N ALA A 18 24.39 12.33 6.30
CA ALA A 18 24.86 13.15 7.41
C ALA A 18 24.03 12.91 8.67
N LEU A 19 22.70 12.94 8.55
CA LEU A 19 21.78 12.74 9.66
C LEU A 19 21.93 11.36 10.32
N LEU A 20 22.11 10.31 9.52
CA LEU A 20 22.33 8.96 10.03
C LEU A 20 23.64 8.83 10.82
N ARG A 21 24.69 9.58 10.43
CA ARG A 21 25.94 9.64 11.20
C ARG A 21 25.73 10.32 12.54
N GLU A 22 25.06 11.47 12.55
CA GLU A 22 24.75 12.21 13.79
C GLU A 22 23.89 11.38 14.76
N ARG A 23 22.96 10.58 14.24
CA ARG A 23 22.10 9.70 15.04
C ARG A 23 22.75 8.37 15.45
N GLY A 24 24.03 8.18 15.14
CA GLY A 24 24.81 7.02 15.57
C GLY A 24 24.45 5.73 14.85
N PHE A 25 24.05 5.79 13.57
CA PHE A 25 23.93 4.58 12.76
C PHE A 25 25.32 4.06 12.38
N THR A 26 25.48 2.74 12.39
CA THR A 26 26.69 2.08 11.93
C THR A 26 26.63 1.86 10.43
N PHE A 27 27.62 2.36 9.69
CA PHE A 27 27.72 2.19 8.25
C PHE A 27 28.47 0.91 7.91
N ALA A 28 27.98 0.18 6.92
CA ALA A 28 28.64 -1.01 6.40
C ALA A 28 28.55 -1.06 4.87
N PRO A 29 29.53 -1.67 4.17
CA PRO A 29 29.45 -1.81 2.73
C PRO A 29 28.34 -2.78 2.34
N LYS A 30 27.52 -2.41 1.34
CA LYS A 30 26.60 -3.31 0.65
C LYS A 30 26.68 -3.11 -0.87
N PRO A 31 26.63 -4.19 -1.67
CA PRO A 31 26.63 -4.09 -3.12
C PRO A 31 25.52 -3.18 -3.65
N TYR A 32 25.84 -2.40 -4.69
CA TYR A 32 24.91 -1.53 -5.42
C TYR A 32 24.29 -0.38 -4.59
N THR A 33 24.81 -0.13 -3.39
CA THR A 33 24.39 0.98 -2.54
C THR A 33 25.32 2.19 -2.67
N ILE A 34 24.76 3.40 -2.57
CA ILE A 34 25.49 4.63 -2.27
C ILE A 34 25.98 4.54 -0.82
N PHE A 35 25.11 4.12 0.09
CA PHE A 35 25.47 3.74 1.45
C PHE A 35 24.44 2.79 2.05
N PHE A 36 24.89 2.05 3.07
CA PHE A 36 24.04 1.29 3.96
C PHE A 36 24.40 1.63 5.40
N ALA A 37 23.38 1.83 6.23
CA ALA A 37 23.52 2.14 7.64
C ALA A 37 22.51 1.36 8.48
N GLN A 38 22.88 0.97 9.68
CA GLN A 38 22.00 0.23 10.59
C GLN A 38 22.13 0.74 12.02
N LYS A 39 21.00 0.80 12.72
CA LYS A 39 20.93 1.05 14.17
C LYS A 39 19.89 0.12 14.76
N GLU A 40 20.29 -0.65 15.78
CA GLU A 40 19.44 -1.66 16.41
C GLU A 40 18.80 -2.60 15.37
N LYS A 41 17.46 -2.67 15.34
CA LYS A 41 16.67 -3.49 14.42
C LYS A 41 16.16 -2.70 13.21
N LEU A 42 16.73 -1.54 12.90
CA LEU A 42 16.38 -0.70 11.76
C LEU A 42 17.57 -0.56 10.80
N SER A 43 17.36 -0.93 9.54
CA SER A 43 18.36 -0.79 8.47
C SER A 43 17.89 0.17 7.40
N VAL A 44 18.82 0.98 6.89
CA VAL A 44 18.61 1.98 5.84
C VAL A 44 19.62 1.74 4.72
N ALA A 45 19.15 1.49 3.51
CA ALA A 45 19.97 1.34 2.31
C ALA A 45 19.57 2.39 1.27
N VAL A 46 20.53 3.04 0.63
CA VAL A 46 20.28 3.91 -0.53
C VAL A 46 20.99 3.34 -1.76
N TYR A 47 20.26 3.08 -2.84
CA TYR A 47 20.77 2.42 -4.06
C TYR A 47 21.24 3.39 -5.15
N GLN A 48 22.15 2.94 -6.02
CA GLN A 48 22.82 3.79 -7.03
C GLN A 48 21.99 4.09 -8.29
N LYS A 49 21.05 3.22 -8.70
CA LYS A 49 20.24 3.40 -9.92
C LYS A 49 19.02 4.27 -9.65
N GLY A 50 19.23 5.59 -9.67
CA GLY A 50 18.32 6.57 -9.09
C GLY A 50 18.38 6.43 -7.57
N PRO A 51 18.87 7.43 -6.81
CA PRO A 51 18.97 7.30 -5.36
C PRO A 51 17.63 6.84 -4.83
N LYS A 52 17.55 5.63 -4.27
CA LYS A 52 16.30 5.07 -3.76
C LYS A 52 16.57 4.52 -2.38
N ILE A 53 15.84 5.03 -1.39
CA ILE A 53 15.92 4.53 -0.03
C ILE A 53 15.09 3.25 0.11
N LEU A 54 15.63 2.31 0.88
CA LEU A 54 14.96 1.15 1.43
C LEU A 54 15.20 1.16 2.95
N VAL A 55 14.14 1.35 3.72
CA VAL A 55 14.14 1.23 5.18
C VAL A 55 13.48 -0.09 5.54
N GLN A 56 14.11 -0.90 6.40
CA GLN A 56 13.58 -2.20 6.82
C GLN A 56 13.82 -2.45 8.30
N GLY A 57 12.89 -3.18 8.93
CA GLY A 57 13.02 -3.65 10.29
C GLY A 57 12.01 -3.03 11.27
N ARG A 58 12.35 -3.01 12.56
CA ARG A 58 11.48 -2.46 13.61
C ARG A 58 11.69 -0.95 13.72
N GLY A 59 10.61 -0.18 13.77
CA GLY A 59 10.65 1.29 13.83
C GLY A 59 10.67 1.98 12.45
N VAL A 60 10.36 1.26 11.37
CA VAL A 60 10.26 1.83 10.01
C VAL A 60 9.25 2.98 9.99
N GLU A 61 8.08 2.80 10.58
CA GLU A 61 7.02 3.80 10.56
C GLU A 61 7.43 5.10 11.26
N ASP A 62 7.97 4.99 12.47
CA ASP A 62 8.50 6.14 13.22
C ASP A 62 9.65 6.82 12.48
N PHE A 63 10.55 6.03 11.87
CA PHE A 63 11.65 6.57 11.10
C PHE A 63 11.16 7.36 9.88
N VAL A 64 10.13 6.87 9.18
CA VAL A 64 9.58 7.60 8.04
C VAL A 64 8.92 8.90 8.51
N LYS A 65 8.02 8.82 9.50
CA LYS A 65 7.25 9.97 10.00
C LYS A 65 8.11 11.06 10.64
N PHE A 66 9.06 10.67 11.50
CA PHE A 66 9.80 11.63 12.32
C PHE A 66 11.20 11.97 11.78
N VAL A 67 11.66 11.30 10.73
CA VAL A 67 12.99 11.54 10.15
C VAL A 67 12.90 11.84 8.66
N LEU A 68 12.30 10.95 7.88
CA LEU A 68 12.26 11.18 6.43
C LEU A 68 11.33 12.33 6.09
N GLU A 69 10.11 12.36 6.59
CA GLU A 69 9.13 13.41 6.29
C GLU A 69 9.54 14.77 6.83
N SER A 70 9.91 14.83 8.10
CA SER A 70 10.28 16.07 8.79
C SER A 70 11.59 16.67 8.28
N GLU A 71 12.63 15.85 8.11
CA GLU A 71 14.00 16.35 7.94
C GLU A 71 14.55 16.12 6.54
N ILE A 72 14.03 15.15 5.78
CA ILE A 72 14.54 14.86 4.42
C ILE A 72 13.61 15.40 3.33
N PHE A 73 12.31 15.14 3.43
CA PHE A 73 11.31 15.55 2.46
C PHE A 73 10.78 16.96 2.73
N GLY A 74 10.71 17.37 4.00
CA GLY A 74 10.09 18.63 4.40
C GLY A 74 8.57 18.64 4.20
N GLU A 75 7.97 17.46 3.99
CA GLU A 75 6.57 17.25 3.69
C GLU A 75 6.12 15.95 4.34
N ALA A 76 4.95 15.97 4.96
CA ALA A 76 4.34 14.77 5.54
C ALA A 76 3.69 13.94 4.43
N ARG A 77 4.07 12.66 4.30
CA ARG A 77 3.70 11.81 3.13
C ARG A 77 3.15 10.43 3.51
N LEU A 78 3.58 9.83 4.61
CA LEU A 78 3.14 8.50 5.05
C LEU A 78 1.96 8.62 6.02
N GLY A 79 0.82 8.06 5.61
CA GLY A 79 -0.46 8.25 6.32
C GLY A 79 -1.20 9.54 5.95
N TYR A 80 -0.73 10.27 4.93
CA TYR A 80 -1.38 11.47 4.37
C TYR A 80 -1.91 11.23 2.96
N GLU A 81 -2.44 10.02 2.71
CA GLU A 81 -3.14 9.74 1.44
C GLU A 81 -4.23 10.78 1.16
N GLU A 82 -4.83 11.38 2.20
CA GLU A 82 -5.82 12.47 2.09
C GLU A 82 -5.27 13.76 1.50
N VAL A 83 -3.99 14.05 1.73
CA VAL A 83 -3.36 15.30 1.29
C VAL A 83 -2.83 15.13 -0.12
N HIS A 84 -2.30 13.95 -0.46
CA HIS A 84 -1.67 13.68 -1.75
C HIS A 84 -2.64 13.18 -2.81
N SER A 85 -3.76 12.59 -2.40
CA SER A 85 -4.82 12.10 -3.29
C SER A 85 -6.18 12.34 -2.65
N PRO A 86 -6.59 13.61 -2.51
CA PRO A 86 -7.86 13.97 -1.88
C PRO A 86 -9.05 13.30 -2.57
N GLU A 87 -8.97 13.03 -3.88
CA GLU A 87 -9.98 12.30 -4.64
C GLU A 87 -10.27 10.89 -4.10
N MET A 88 -9.30 10.23 -3.44
CA MET A 88 -9.53 8.93 -2.79
C MET A 88 -10.43 9.02 -1.56
N PHE A 89 -10.67 10.23 -1.04
CA PHE A 89 -11.50 10.49 0.13
C PHE A 89 -12.78 11.25 -0.21
N GLU A 90 -12.95 11.64 -1.47
CA GLU A 90 -14.23 12.09 -1.98
C GLU A 90 -15.21 10.91 -2.10
N PRO A 91 -16.52 11.14 -1.97
CA PRO A 91 -17.51 10.09 -2.19
C PRO A 91 -17.42 9.51 -3.60
N HIS A 92 -17.13 8.22 -3.72
CA HIS A 92 -17.03 7.55 -5.01
C HIS A 92 -17.43 6.07 -4.93
N PHE A 93 -17.64 5.47 -6.10
CA PHE A 93 -18.03 4.07 -6.26
C PHE A 93 -16.98 3.33 -7.08
N GLY A 94 -16.38 2.29 -6.50
CA GLY A 94 -15.45 1.40 -7.18
C GLY A 94 -16.14 0.09 -7.57
N VAL A 95 -15.79 -0.46 -8.72
CA VAL A 95 -16.30 -1.75 -9.23
C VAL A 95 -15.14 -2.59 -9.73
N ASP A 96 -15.16 -3.88 -9.42
CA ASP A 96 -14.19 -4.87 -9.92
C ASP A 96 -14.85 -6.26 -10.05
N GLU A 97 -14.24 -7.13 -10.85
CA GLU A 97 -14.70 -8.49 -11.08
C GLU A 97 -13.68 -9.59 -10.75
N SER A 98 -14.18 -10.76 -10.36
CA SER A 98 -13.39 -11.98 -10.17
C SER A 98 -14.09 -13.17 -10.80
N GLY A 99 -13.32 -14.15 -11.28
CA GLY A 99 -13.84 -15.36 -11.93
C GLY A 99 -13.80 -15.34 -13.46
N LYS A 100 -13.36 -14.24 -14.10
CA LYS A 100 -13.31 -14.14 -15.58
C LYS A 100 -12.36 -15.14 -16.24
N GLY A 101 -11.24 -15.45 -15.58
CA GLY A 101 -10.24 -16.41 -16.07
C GLY A 101 -10.45 -17.83 -15.54
N ASP A 102 -11.39 -18.03 -14.63
CA ASP A 102 -11.62 -19.31 -14.00
C ASP A 102 -12.56 -20.14 -14.87
N PHE A 103 -12.13 -21.36 -15.20
CA PHE A 103 -12.97 -22.28 -15.98
C PHE A 103 -14.20 -22.75 -15.18
N PHE A 104 -14.05 -22.88 -13.87
CA PHE A 104 -15.12 -23.28 -12.96
C PHE A 104 -15.56 -22.11 -12.09
N GLY A 105 -16.86 -22.04 -11.83
CA GLY A 105 -17.44 -21.08 -10.93
C GLY A 105 -18.10 -19.88 -11.63
N PRO A 106 -18.69 -18.97 -10.85
CA PRO A 106 -19.36 -17.79 -11.37
C PRO A 106 -18.38 -16.68 -11.73
N LEU A 107 -18.81 -15.78 -12.62
CA LEU A 107 -18.26 -14.43 -12.68
C LEU A 107 -18.93 -13.58 -11.59
N VAL A 108 -18.16 -13.01 -10.68
CA VAL A 108 -18.67 -12.18 -9.58
C VAL A 108 -18.16 -10.76 -9.77
N ILE A 109 -19.09 -9.81 -9.79
CA ILE A 109 -18.81 -8.37 -9.86
C ILE A 109 -19.22 -7.78 -8.51
N ALA A 110 -18.33 -7.01 -7.90
CA ALA A 110 -18.60 -6.32 -6.65
C ALA A 110 -18.45 -4.81 -6.85
N GLY A 111 -19.40 -4.06 -6.31
CA GLY A 111 -19.36 -2.61 -6.24
C GLY A 111 -19.31 -2.13 -4.80
N VAL A 112 -18.49 -1.14 -4.51
CA VAL A 112 -18.35 -0.55 -3.17
C VAL A 112 -18.35 0.97 -3.28
N PHE A 113 -19.32 1.60 -2.63
CA PHE A 113 -19.39 3.03 -2.37
C PHE A 113 -18.66 3.35 -1.08
N ILE A 114 -17.79 4.36 -1.13
CA ILE A 114 -17.09 4.88 0.04
C ILE A 114 -17.18 6.40 0.07
N ASP A 115 -17.26 6.93 1.28
CA ASP A 115 -17.04 8.34 1.62
C ASP A 115 -15.67 8.50 2.30
N GLY A 116 -15.27 9.74 2.61
CA GLY A 116 -13.97 9.99 3.25
C GLY A 116 -13.79 9.32 4.62
N LYS A 117 -14.86 9.01 5.35
CA LYS A 117 -14.74 8.30 6.64
C LYS A 117 -14.45 6.82 6.40
N SER A 118 -15.23 6.18 5.54
CA SER A 118 -15.05 4.77 5.19
C SER A 118 -13.75 4.53 4.45
N ALA A 119 -13.31 5.44 3.56
CA ALA A 119 -12.00 5.40 2.92
C ALA A 119 -10.85 5.29 3.94
N ARG A 120 -10.81 6.19 4.95
CA ARG A 120 -9.84 6.11 6.07
C ARG A 120 -9.88 4.75 6.77
N GLN A 121 -11.09 4.29 7.13
CA GLN A 121 -11.25 3.02 7.83
C GLN A 121 -10.77 1.81 7.02
N LEU A 122 -10.96 1.82 5.70
CA LEU A 122 -10.50 0.75 4.81
C LEU A 122 -8.98 0.76 4.61
N LEU A 123 -8.37 1.95 4.56
CA LEU A 123 -6.92 2.10 4.52
C LEU A 123 -6.26 1.62 5.81
N ASP A 124 -6.80 2.02 6.97
CA ASP A 124 -6.34 1.55 8.28
C ASP A 124 -6.48 0.02 8.43
N LEU A 125 -7.53 -0.55 7.85
CA LEU A 125 -7.75 -2.00 7.80
C LEU A 125 -6.71 -2.73 6.92
N GLY A 126 -5.98 -2.00 6.06
CA GLY A 126 -4.97 -2.54 5.16
C GLY A 126 -5.55 -3.18 3.91
N VAL A 127 -6.72 -2.70 3.46
CA VAL A 127 -7.28 -3.03 2.14
C VAL A 127 -6.26 -2.65 1.08
N GLN A 128 -6.03 -3.56 0.15
CA GLN A 128 -5.06 -3.42 -0.93
C GLN A 128 -5.48 -4.32 -2.08
N ASP A 129 -4.75 -4.26 -3.19
CA ASP A 129 -4.92 -5.19 -4.31
C ASP A 129 -4.98 -6.65 -3.82
N SER A 130 -6.09 -7.32 -4.13
CA SER A 130 -6.40 -8.68 -3.66
C SER A 130 -5.34 -9.70 -4.10
N LYS A 131 -4.66 -9.48 -5.23
CA LYS A 131 -3.58 -10.34 -5.74
C LYS A 131 -2.36 -10.37 -4.81
N ARG A 132 -2.21 -9.35 -3.94
CA ARG A 132 -1.13 -9.27 -2.95
C ARG A 132 -1.47 -10.02 -1.66
N ILE A 133 -2.69 -10.54 -1.52
CA ILE A 133 -3.16 -11.24 -0.34
C ILE A 133 -3.12 -12.75 -0.61
N GLY A 134 -2.06 -13.41 -0.15
CA GLY A 134 -1.87 -14.86 -0.37
C GLY A 134 -2.66 -15.79 0.57
N SER A 135 -3.74 -15.33 1.21
CA SER A 135 -4.50 -16.14 2.17
C SER A 135 -6.00 -15.89 2.05
N ASP A 136 -6.74 -16.95 1.72
CA ASP A 136 -8.19 -16.93 1.63
C ASP A 136 -8.83 -16.52 2.96
N ALA A 137 -8.32 -17.00 4.09
CA ALA A 137 -8.82 -16.61 5.41
C ALA A 137 -8.72 -15.09 5.62
N LYS A 138 -7.64 -14.47 5.15
CA LYS A 138 -7.47 -13.01 5.21
C LYS A 138 -8.44 -12.28 4.27
N ILE A 139 -8.66 -12.81 3.06
CA ILE A 139 -9.69 -12.28 2.14
C ILE A 139 -11.07 -12.29 2.78
N HIS A 140 -11.47 -13.42 3.40
CA HIS A 140 -12.77 -13.53 4.07
C HIS A 140 -12.92 -12.56 5.24
N ALA A 141 -11.87 -12.40 6.06
CA ALA A 141 -11.86 -11.46 7.16
C ALA A 141 -12.00 -10.01 6.67
N LEU A 142 -11.23 -9.62 5.65
CA LEU A 142 -11.32 -8.29 5.04
C LEU A 142 -12.68 -8.03 4.41
N ALA A 143 -13.22 -9.00 3.65
CA ALA A 143 -14.53 -8.86 3.02
C ALA A 143 -15.66 -8.63 4.05
N LYS A 144 -15.58 -9.27 5.22
CA LYS A 144 -16.52 -9.04 6.33
C LYS A 144 -16.42 -7.62 6.87
N GLU A 145 -15.20 -7.14 7.11
CA GLU A 145 -14.97 -5.78 7.63
C GLU A 145 -15.32 -4.70 6.60
N ILE A 146 -15.01 -4.91 5.31
CA ILE A 146 -15.39 -4.00 4.22
C ILE A 146 -16.90 -3.79 4.20
N ARG A 147 -17.69 -4.87 4.21
CA ARG A 147 -19.16 -4.79 4.27
C ARG A 147 -19.65 -4.07 5.53
N ARG A 148 -19.01 -4.31 6.67
CA ARG A 148 -19.36 -3.62 7.93
C ARG A 148 -19.09 -2.12 7.85
N ILE A 149 -17.98 -1.71 7.24
CA ILE A 149 -17.56 -0.30 7.09
C ILE A 149 -18.44 0.42 6.06
N ALA A 150 -18.59 -0.17 4.87
CA ALA A 150 -19.38 0.40 3.76
C ALA A 150 -20.90 0.30 3.98
N ARG A 151 -21.36 -0.53 4.93
CA ARG A 151 -22.78 -0.69 5.32
C ARG A 151 -23.65 -1.08 4.12
N GLN A 152 -24.50 -0.17 3.64
CA GLN A 152 -25.38 -0.37 2.49
C GLN A 152 -24.72 0.02 1.17
N GLY A 153 -23.51 0.58 1.21
CA GLY A 153 -22.72 0.96 0.05
C GLY A 153 -22.03 -0.21 -0.62
N THR A 154 -22.54 -1.44 -0.54
CA THR A 154 -21.97 -2.58 -1.25
C THR A 154 -23.05 -3.30 -2.03
N ASP A 155 -22.74 -3.68 -3.26
CA ASP A 155 -23.59 -4.57 -4.05
C ASP A 155 -22.74 -5.63 -4.74
N VAL A 156 -23.31 -6.82 -4.92
CA VAL A 156 -22.61 -7.97 -5.52
C VAL A 156 -23.53 -8.66 -6.51
N VAL A 157 -23.08 -8.74 -7.75
CA VAL A 157 -23.75 -9.48 -8.82
C VAL A 157 -22.93 -10.73 -9.12
N ALA A 158 -23.51 -11.90 -8.85
CA ALA A 158 -22.91 -13.19 -9.19
C ALA A 158 -23.62 -13.79 -10.42
N ILE A 159 -22.88 -13.98 -11.50
CA ILE A 159 -23.36 -14.60 -12.73
C ILE A 159 -22.87 -16.06 -12.73
N GLY A 160 -23.79 -16.97 -12.41
CA GLY A 160 -23.50 -18.41 -12.43
C GLY A 160 -23.19 -18.96 -13.83
N PRO A 161 -22.49 -20.10 -13.94
CA PRO A 161 -22.05 -20.66 -15.23
C PRO A 161 -23.16 -20.82 -16.28
N ALA A 162 -24.35 -21.26 -15.88
CA ALA A 162 -25.48 -21.42 -16.79
C ALA A 162 -25.88 -20.09 -17.45
N ARG A 163 -26.06 -19.04 -16.63
CA ARG A 163 -26.39 -17.70 -17.11
C ARG A 163 -25.24 -17.07 -17.89
N TYR A 164 -24.00 -17.28 -17.45
CA TYR A 164 -22.82 -16.83 -18.17
C TYR A 164 -22.79 -17.41 -19.59
N ASN A 165 -22.97 -18.73 -19.73
CA ASN A 165 -23.00 -19.41 -21.02
C ASN A 165 -24.14 -18.95 -21.93
N GLU A 166 -25.32 -18.63 -21.38
CA GLU A 166 -26.41 -18.03 -22.14
C GLU A 166 -26.06 -16.65 -22.68
N LEU A 167 -25.47 -15.79 -21.84
CA LEU A 167 -25.11 -14.42 -22.19
C LEU A 167 -23.95 -14.40 -23.20
N TYR A 168 -22.96 -15.28 -23.02
CA TYR A 168 -21.79 -15.36 -23.88
C TYR A 168 -22.15 -15.67 -25.34
N LYS A 169 -23.22 -16.45 -25.57
CA LYS A 169 -23.73 -16.75 -26.92
C LYS A 169 -24.34 -15.56 -27.67
N LYS A 170 -24.61 -14.44 -26.98
CA LYS A 170 -25.23 -13.25 -27.58
C LYS A 170 -24.19 -12.23 -28.08
N PHE A 171 -22.91 -12.51 -27.89
CA PHE A 171 -21.77 -11.72 -28.37
C PHE A 171 -20.98 -12.56 -29.37
#